data_AF-A0AA39VYE8-F1
#
_entry.id   AF-A0AA39VYE8-F1
#
_cell.length_a   1.000
_cell.length_b   1.000
_cell.length_c   1.000
_cell.angle_alpha   90.00
_cell.angle_beta   90.00
_cell.angle_gamma   90.00
#
_symmetry.space_group_name_H-M   'P 1'
#
loop_
_entity.id
_entity.type
_entity.pdbx_description
1 polymer ?
#
loop_
_entity_poly.entity_id
_entity_poly.type
_entity_poly.pdbx_seq_one_letter_code
_entity_poly.pdbx_strand_id
1 'polypeptide(L)'
;MAAFSLNHFVHFEGDAFQSAGVLQLTKNQADDQNITSSTGRATYNQPVPIWDAETGRLTDFTTHFSFIIKALDRDNYGDGLSFFLAPYDSKIPPNSSGGFLALFSPETAITNISSNQIVAVELDSYMNEWDPSDDHVGINLNSIVSVANVTWRSSIKNGSIAYA
;
A
#
# COMPACT_ATOMS: atom_id res chain seq x y z
N MET A 1 7.59 -18.75 21.25
CA MET A 1 7.27 -17.48 20.55
C MET A 1 5.84 -17.13 20.91
N ALA A 2 5.61 -16.03 21.61
CA ALA A 2 4.26 -15.56 21.90
C ALA A 2 3.70 -14.89 20.64
N ALA A 3 2.60 -15.42 20.11
CA ALA A 3 1.89 -14.79 19.01
C ALA A 3 1.15 -13.56 19.56
N PHE A 4 1.56 -12.36 19.15
CA PHE A 4 0.79 -11.14 19.38
C PHE A 4 -0.41 -11.15 18.43
N SER A 5 -1.63 -11.10 18.98
CA SER A 5 -2.86 -10.94 18.19
C SER A 5 -3.04 -9.45 17.87
N LEU A 6 -3.00 -9.10 16.58
CA LEU A 6 -3.18 -7.73 16.10
C LEU A 6 -4.66 -7.34 15.98
N ASN A 7 -5.58 -8.27 16.26
CA ASN A 7 -7.01 -8.13 15.99
C ASN A 7 -7.72 -6.96 16.70
N HIS A 8 -7.10 -6.35 17.73
CA HIS A 8 -7.66 -5.18 18.42
C HIS A 8 -7.00 -3.85 18.03
N PHE A 9 -6.00 -3.85 17.14
CA PHE A 9 -5.24 -2.65 16.77
C PHE A 9 -5.24 -2.36 15.27
N VAL A 10 -5.64 -3.34 14.46
CA VAL A 10 -5.64 -3.22 13.00
C VAL A 10 -7.06 -3.38 12.48
N HIS A 11 -7.50 -2.43 11.65
CA HIS A 11 -8.71 -2.54 10.85
C HIS A 11 -8.34 -3.08 9.47
N PHE A 12 -9.09 -4.09 9.01
CA PHE A 12 -8.91 -4.70 7.70
C PHE A 12 -10.05 -4.29 6.78
N GLU A 13 -9.71 -3.93 5.55
CA GLU A 13 -10.65 -3.62 4.46
C GLU A 13 -10.31 -4.43 3.21
N GLY A 14 -11.34 -4.72 2.40
CA GLY A 14 -11.19 -5.52 1.18
C GLY A 14 -10.79 -6.96 1.49
N ASP A 15 -9.83 -7.48 0.74
CA ASP A 15 -9.30 -8.83 0.87
C ASP A 15 -8.23 -8.98 1.97
N ALA A 16 -7.93 -7.92 2.73
CA ALA A 16 -6.89 -7.98 3.75
C ALA A 16 -7.34 -8.79 4.98
N PHE A 17 -6.45 -9.61 5.53
CA PHE A 17 -6.69 -10.38 6.74
C PHE A 17 -5.39 -10.76 7.46
N GLN A 18 -5.50 -11.23 8.70
CA GLN A 18 -4.37 -11.79 9.44
C GLN A 18 -4.39 -13.32 9.39
N SER A 19 -3.25 -13.93 9.08
CA SER A 19 -3.07 -15.39 9.18
C SER A 19 -1.63 -15.74 9.53
N ALA A 20 -1.44 -16.78 10.35
CA ALA A 20 -0.12 -17.30 10.73
C ALA A 20 0.89 -16.23 11.23
N GLY A 21 0.42 -15.16 11.88
CA GLY A 21 1.26 -14.10 12.42
C GLY A 21 1.73 -13.06 11.39
N VAL A 22 1.21 -13.07 10.17
CA VAL A 22 1.47 -12.07 9.12
C VAL A 22 0.19 -11.38 8.68
N LEU A 23 0.33 -10.19 8.08
CA LEU A 23 -0.76 -9.50 7.39
C LEU A 23 -0.75 -9.92 5.92
N GLN A 24 -1.86 -10.48 5.46
CA GLN A 24 -2.12 -10.75 4.05
C GLN A 24 -2.94 -9.57 3.52
N LEU A 25 -2.44 -8.85 2.52
CA LEU A 25 -3.12 -7.67 1.98
C LEU A 25 -3.90 -7.98 0.70
N THR A 26 -3.49 -9.03 -0.02
CA THR A 26 -4.15 -9.52 -1.23
C THR A 26 -4.40 -11.02 -1.08
N LYS A 27 -5.38 -11.52 -1.85
CA LYS A 27 -5.66 -12.95 -1.98
C LYS A 27 -4.41 -13.69 -2.41
N ASN A 28 -4.20 -14.86 -1.84
CA ASN A 28 -3.15 -15.78 -2.26
C ASN A 28 -3.76 -17.14 -2.61
N GLN A 29 -2.93 -18.06 -3.15
CA GLN A 29 -3.38 -19.39 -3.58
C GLN A 29 -3.88 -20.30 -2.45
N ALA A 30 -3.59 -19.99 -1.18
CA ALA A 30 -4.17 -20.71 -0.07
C ALA A 30 -5.65 -20.33 0.16
N ASP A 31 -6.07 -19.16 -0.31
CA ASP A 31 -7.41 -18.60 -0.05
C ASP A 31 -8.35 -18.72 -1.25
N ASP A 32 -7.85 -18.60 -2.49
CA ASP A 32 -8.67 -18.64 -3.71
C ASP A 32 -7.85 -19.10 -4.94
N GLN A 33 -8.48 -19.79 -5.89
CA GLN A 33 -7.87 -20.09 -7.20
C GLN A 33 -7.97 -18.90 -8.17
N ASN A 34 -8.83 -17.92 -7.90
CA ASN A 34 -8.94 -16.68 -8.67
C ASN A 34 -8.38 -15.49 -7.88
N ILE A 35 -7.08 -15.25 -8.02
CA ILE A 35 -6.32 -14.24 -7.28
C ILE A 35 -6.25 -12.86 -7.98
N THR A 36 -6.93 -12.70 -9.12
CA THR A 36 -6.88 -11.46 -9.90
C THR A 36 -7.70 -10.34 -9.25
N SER A 37 -7.32 -9.10 -9.52
CA SER A 37 -8.03 -7.89 -9.05
C SER A 37 -8.23 -7.82 -7.53
N SER A 38 -7.37 -8.48 -6.75
CA SER A 38 -7.43 -8.44 -5.30
C SER A 38 -7.01 -7.07 -4.77
N THR A 39 -7.72 -6.58 -3.76
CA THR A 39 -7.47 -5.26 -3.16
C THR A 39 -7.72 -5.35 -1.67
N GLY A 40 -6.76 -4.94 -0.85
CA GLY A 40 -6.95 -4.89 0.59
C GLY A 40 -6.09 -3.84 1.27
N ARG A 41 -6.57 -3.36 2.42
CA ARG A 41 -5.86 -2.41 3.29
C ARG A 41 -5.89 -2.91 4.73
N ALA A 42 -4.79 -2.70 5.43
CA ALA A 42 -4.68 -2.88 6.87
C ALA A 42 -4.27 -1.54 7.49
N THR A 43 -5.08 -0.99 8.40
CA THR A 43 -4.86 0.32 9.00
C THR A 43 -4.79 0.23 10.52
N TYR A 44 -3.95 1.06 11.14
CA TYR A 44 -3.96 1.20 12.58
C TYR A 44 -5.29 1.82 13.02
N ASN A 45 -5.97 1.22 13.99
CA ASN A 45 -7.34 1.55 14.34
C ASN A 45 -7.49 2.71 15.33
N GLN A 46 -6.41 3.45 15.61
CA GLN A 46 -6.42 4.68 16.38
C GLN A 46 -5.85 5.82 15.54
N PRO A 47 -6.34 7.06 15.71
CA PRO A 47 -5.79 8.20 15.02
C PRO A 47 -4.34 8.43 15.44
N VAL A 48 -3.51 8.81 14.47
CA VAL A 48 -2.11 9.22 14.70
C VAL A 48 -2.02 10.73 14.45
N PRO A 49 -1.85 11.56 15.50
CA PRO A 49 -1.68 12.99 15.32
C PRO A 49 -0.35 13.29 14.63
N ILE A 50 -0.41 13.83 13.40
CA ILE A 50 0.78 14.14 12.59
C ILE A 50 1.23 15.60 12.69
N TRP A 51 0.33 16.50 13.11
CA TRP A 51 0.63 17.88 13.44
C TRP A 51 -0.44 18.48 14.35
N ASP A 52 -0.11 19.58 15.01
CA ASP A 52 -1.01 20.37 15.85
C ASP A 52 -1.30 21.73 15.19
N ALA A 53 -2.58 22.03 14.97
CA ALA A 53 -2.98 23.21 14.21
C ALA A 53 -2.90 24.53 14.97
N GLU A 54 -2.94 24.51 16.31
CA GLU A 54 -2.85 25.70 17.14
C GLU A 54 -1.39 26.17 17.27
N THR A 55 -0.47 25.22 17.41
CA THR A 55 0.95 25.46 17.66
C THR A 55 1.82 25.32 16.42
N GLY A 56 1.32 24.69 15.36
CA GLY A 56 2.07 24.37 14.15
C GLY A 56 3.14 23.28 14.35
N ARG A 57 3.13 22.59 15.49
CA ARG A 57 4.12 21.55 15.80
C ARG A 57 3.85 20.29 14.98
N LEU A 58 4.91 19.72 14.42
CA LEU A 58 4.88 18.47 13.67
C LEU A 58 5.24 17.28 14.57
N THR A 59 4.72 16.11 14.23
CA THR A 59 5.12 14.84 14.83
C THR A 59 6.19 14.17 13.98
N ASP A 60 7.34 13.89 14.58
CA ASP A 60 8.34 13.02 13.98
C ASP A 60 7.92 11.56 14.15
N PHE A 61 8.06 10.74 13.11
CA PHE A 61 7.81 9.31 13.19
C PHE A 61 8.83 8.51 12.40
N THR A 62 8.95 7.25 12.76
CA THR A 62 9.70 6.25 12.00
C THR A 62 8.93 4.95 12.06
N THR A 63 8.78 4.30 10.92
CA THR A 63 8.18 2.97 10.81
C THR A 63 9.19 2.04 10.17
N HIS A 64 9.12 0.76 10.53
CA HIS A 64 9.90 -0.29 9.88
C HIS A 64 9.00 -1.50 9.70
N PHE A 65 9.08 -2.13 8.55
CA PHE A 65 8.34 -3.36 8.28
C PHE A 65 9.13 -4.25 7.33
N SER A 66 8.86 -5.54 7.41
CA SER A 66 9.30 -6.51 6.42
C SER A 66 8.12 -6.99 5.61
N PHE A 67 8.32 -7.20 4.32
CA PHE A 67 7.27 -7.66 3.44
C PHE A 67 7.80 -8.67 2.43
N ILE A 68 6.87 -9.37 1.78
CA ILE A 68 7.14 -10.29 0.68
C ILE A 68 6.13 -9.97 -0.42
N ILE A 69 6.61 -9.67 -1.63
CA ILE A 69 5.79 -9.69 -2.84
C ILE A 69 6.28 -10.86 -3.70
N LYS A 70 5.34 -11.68 -4.17
CA LYS A 70 5.65 -12.84 -5.00
C LYS A 70 4.73 -12.89 -6.21
N ALA A 71 5.30 -12.68 -7.39
CA ALA A 71 4.62 -13.00 -8.64
C ALA A 71 4.44 -14.52 -8.75
N LEU A 72 3.20 -14.96 -8.91
CA LEU A 72 2.85 -16.38 -9.07
C LEU A 72 2.77 -16.80 -10.54
N ASP A 73 2.46 -15.85 -11.41
CA ASP A 73 2.53 -15.95 -12.87
C ASP A 73 3.56 -14.90 -13.36
N ARG A 74 4.32 -15.26 -14.40
CA ARG A 74 5.31 -14.38 -15.03
C ARG A 74 4.71 -13.40 -16.01
N ASP A 75 3.52 -13.69 -16.53
CA ASP A 75 2.86 -12.87 -17.53
C ASP A 75 1.71 -12.06 -16.92
N ASN A 76 1.17 -12.51 -15.77
CA ASN A 76 0.06 -11.87 -15.07
C ASN A 76 0.43 -11.60 -13.60
N TYR A 77 1.00 -10.44 -13.32
CA TYR A 77 1.41 -10.01 -11.99
C TYR A 77 1.10 -8.53 -11.77
N GLY A 78 1.26 -8.08 -10.53
CA GLY A 78 1.01 -6.70 -10.12
C GLY A 78 0.11 -6.64 -8.88
N ASP A 79 -0.09 -5.46 -8.30
CA ASP A 79 0.43 -4.17 -8.77
C ASP A 79 1.46 -3.60 -7.80
N GLY A 80 1.21 -3.62 -6.49
CA GLY A 80 2.23 -3.21 -5.52
C GLY A 80 1.78 -3.24 -4.06
N LEU A 81 2.58 -2.61 -3.21
CA LEU A 81 2.32 -2.39 -1.79
C LEU A 81 2.57 -0.92 -1.45
N SER A 82 1.84 -0.34 -0.50
CA SER A 82 2.12 1.01 -0.01
C SER A 82 2.03 1.09 1.52
N PHE A 83 2.92 1.89 2.10
CA PHE A 83 2.72 2.50 3.41
C PHE A 83 2.15 3.90 3.19
N PHE A 84 1.07 4.26 3.89
CA PHE A 84 0.41 5.53 3.65
C PHE A 84 -0.07 6.20 4.95
N LEU A 85 -0.23 7.52 4.86
CA LEU A 85 -0.97 8.35 5.80
C LEU A 85 -2.17 8.95 5.05
N ALA A 86 -3.34 8.85 5.67
CA ALA A 86 -4.60 9.34 5.11
C ALA A 86 -5.46 9.90 6.27
N PRO A 87 -6.55 10.64 5.98
CA PRO A 87 -7.48 11.07 7.02
C PRO A 87 -7.95 9.86 7.83
N TYR A 88 -8.16 10.07 9.13
CA TYR A 88 -8.73 9.06 10.00
C TYR A 88 -10.08 8.60 9.40
N ASP A 89 -10.32 7.29 9.43
CA ASP A 89 -11.45 6.62 8.76
C ASP A 89 -11.46 6.65 7.21
N SER A 90 -10.35 7.00 6.55
CA SER A 90 -10.18 6.80 5.10
C SER A 90 -10.52 5.38 4.68
N LYS A 91 -11.33 5.24 3.62
CA LYS A 91 -11.75 3.97 3.03
C LYS A 91 -11.06 3.69 1.70
N ILE A 92 -11.06 2.44 1.27
CA ILE A 92 -10.68 2.06 -0.10
C ILE A 92 -11.59 2.83 -1.08
N PRO A 93 -11.05 3.67 -1.98
CA PRO A 93 -11.85 4.36 -2.98
C PRO A 93 -12.48 3.37 -3.97
N PRO A 94 -13.63 3.69 -4.58
CA PRO A 94 -14.19 2.85 -5.63
C PRO A 94 -13.22 2.74 -6.81
N ASN A 95 -13.17 1.56 -7.45
CA ASN A 95 -12.36 1.29 -8.64
C ASN A 95 -10.85 1.57 -8.47
N SER A 96 -10.33 1.40 -7.25
CA SER A 96 -8.92 1.66 -6.89
C SER A 96 -8.03 0.40 -6.89
N SER A 97 -8.49 -0.68 -7.51
CA SER A 97 -7.70 -1.91 -7.66
C SER A 97 -6.52 -1.71 -8.62
N GLY A 98 -5.54 -2.60 -8.52
CA GLY A 98 -4.38 -2.62 -9.40
C GLY A 98 -3.46 -1.43 -9.18
N GLY A 99 -2.97 -0.81 -10.26
CA GLY A 99 -2.02 0.30 -10.23
C GLY A 99 -2.44 1.54 -9.42
N PHE A 100 -3.68 1.61 -8.92
CA PHE A 100 -4.11 2.66 -7.99
C PHE A 100 -3.89 2.32 -6.50
N LEU A 101 -3.35 1.12 -6.23
CA LEU A 101 -2.85 0.64 -4.93
C LEU A 101 -3.85 0.74 -3.77
N ALA A 102 -5.15 0.65 -4.04
CA ALA A 102 -6.23 0.86 -3.07
C ALA A 102 -6.25 2.26 -2.42
N LEU A 103 -5.50 3.23 -2.97
CA LEU A 103 -5.34 4.57 -2.41
C LEU A 103 -6.04 5.65 -3.23
N PHE A 104 -6.07 5.51 -4.55
CA PHE A 104 -6.59 6.55 -5.44
C PHE A 104 -7.74 6.02 -6.30
N SER A 105 -8.74 6.85 -6.58
CA SER A 105 -9.73 6.51 -7.60
C SER A 105 -9.24 6.99 -8.97
N PRO A 106 -9.72 6.41 -10.09
CA PRO A 106 -9.34 6.87 -11.43
C PRO A 106 -9.58 8.36 -11.66
N GLU A 107 -10.60 8.94 -11.02
CA GLU A 107 -10.98 10.35 -11.15
C GLU A 107 -10.02 11.29 -10.40
N THR A 108 -9.31 10.78 -9.40
CA THR A 108 -8.50 11.58 -8.47
C THR A 108 -7.01 11.26 -8.58
N ALA A 109 -6.63 10.14 -9.22
CA ALA A 109 -5.26 9.65 -9.26
C ALA A 109 -4.27 10.59 -9.98
N ILE A 110 -4.72 11.33 -11.01
CA ILE A 110 -3.84 12.15 -11.86
C ILE A 110 -4.35 13.59 -12.04
N THR A 111 -5.66 13.79 -12.21
CA THR A 111 -6.22 15.10 -12.60
C THR A 111 -6.74 15.90 -11.39
N ASN A 112 -7.64 15.31 -10.60
CA ASN A 112 -8.26 15.96 -9.44
C ASN A 112 -7.52 15.64 -8.12
N ILE A 113 -6.19 15.72 -8.15
CA ILE A 113 -5.33 15.27 -7.05
C ILE A 113 -5.57 16.05 -5.75
N SER A 114 -6.01 17.31 -5.81
CA SER A 114 -6.30 18.13 -4.63
C SER A 114 -7.46 17.61 -3.79
N SER A 115 -8.28 16.71 -4.33
CA SER A 115 -9.34 16.02 -3.59
C SER A 115 -8.80 14.89 -2.71
N ASN A 116 -7.57 14.44 -2.96
CA ASN A 116 -6.88 13.47 -2.11
C ASN A 116 -6.14 14.17 -0.97
N GLN A 117 -6.01 13.45 0.14
CA GLN A 117 -5.23 13.86 1.31
C GLN A 117 -4.34 12.71 1.75
N ILE A 118 -3.55 12.18 0.81
CA ILE A 118 -2.78 10.96 1.00
C ILE A 118 -1.30 11.25 0.74
N VAL A 119 -0.47 10.83 1.68
CA VAL A 119 0.97 10.68 1.48
C VAL A 119 1.26 9.19 1.53
N ALA A 120 1.99 8.68 0.54
CA ALA A 120 2.37 7.28 0.52
C ALA A 120 3.83 7.08 0.12
N VAL A 121 4.37 5.95 0.56
CA VAL A 121 5.56 5.33 -0.02
C VAL A 121 5.09 4.06 -0.70
N GLU A 122 5.19 4.01 -2.02
CA GLU A 122 4.82 2.84 -2.82
C GLU A 122 6.03 1.95 -3.11
N LEU A 123 5.75 0.66 -3.18
CA LEU A 123 6.63 -0.43 -3.57
C LEU A 123 5.94 -1.08 -4.77
N ASP A 124 6.17 -0.47 -5.94
CA ASP A 124 5.47 -0.82 -7.17
C ASP A 124 6.19 -1.96 -7.89
N SER A 125 5.42 -2.95 -8.31
CA SER A 125 5.88 -4.18 -8.96
C SER A 125 5.35 -4.35 -10.39
N TYR A 126 4.66 -3.34 -10.92
CA TYR A 126 4.12 -3.29 -12.26
C TYR A 126 4.44 -1.93 -12.92
N MET A 127 4.43 -1.87 -14.24
CA MET A 127 4.67 -0.60 -14.96
C MET A 127 3.38 -0.16 -15.64
N ASN A 128 2.69 0.80 -15.05
CA ASN A 128 1.63 1.56 -15.70
C ASN A 128 2.23 2.72 -16.53
N GLU A 129 1.36 3.44 -17.25
CA GLU A 129 1.78 4.55 -18.13
C GLU A 129 2.45 5.72 -17.38
N TRP A 130 2.24 5.82 -16.06
CA TRP A 130 2.80 6.86 -15.21
C TRP A 130 4.11 6.46 -14.52
N ASP A 131 4.55 5.20 -14.66
CA ASP A 131 5.66 4.65 -13.89
C ASP A 131 7.01 4.75 -14.59
N PRO A 132 8.11 4.91 -13.84
CA PRO A 132 9.46 4.89 -14.38
C PRO A 132 9.93 3.48 -14.77
N SER A 133 9.43 2.43 -14.10
CA SER A 133 9.83 1.03 -14.29
C SER A 133 8.86 0.07 -13.59
N ASP A 134 8.92 -1.22 -13.93
CA ASP A 134 8.08 -2.30 -13.37
C ASP A 134 8.54 -2.84 -12.00
N ASP A 135 9.55 -2.21 -11.42
CA ASP A 135 10.04 -2.44 -10.06
C ASP A 135 10.61 -1.10 -9.54
N HIS A 136 9.84 -0.35 -8.75
CA HIS A 136 10.30 0.93 -8.22
C HIS A 136 9.76 1.25 -6.82
N VAL A 137 10.46 2.15 -6.13
CA VAL A 137 9.98 2.76 -4.89
C VAL A 137 9.63 4.21 -5.18
N GLY A 138 8.46 4.62 -4.73
CA GLY A 138 7.92 5.95 -5.01
C GLY A 138 7.48 6.68 -3.75
N ILE A 139 7.50 8.01 -3.79
CA ILE A 139 6.86 8.88 -2.81
C ILE A 139 5.69 9.56 -3.51
N ASN A 140 4.48 9.30 -3.03
CA ASN A 140 3.25 9.81 -3.60
C ASN A 140 2.70 10.94 -2.74
N LEU A 141 2.32 12.04 -3.37
CA LEU A 141 1.64 13.16 -2.73
C LEU A 141 0.33 13.41 -3.46
N ASN A 142 -0.78 12.95 -2.86
CA ASN A 142 -2.15 13.12 -3.35
C ASN A 142 -2.43 12.57 -4.76
N SER A 143 -1.50 11.84 -5.36
CA SER A 143 -1.50 11.41 -6.76
C SER A 143 -0.85 10.03 -6.83
N ILE A 144 -1.29 9.17 -7.75
CA ILE A 144 -0.57 7.92 -8.02
C ILE A 144 0.78 8.19 -8.68
N VAL A 145 0.89 9.29 -9.42
CA VAL A 145 2.18 9.69 -10.01
C VAL A 145 3.13 10.14 -8.91
N SER A 146 4.17 9.35 -8.68
CA SER A 146 5.23 9.63 -7.70
C SER A 146 5.91 10.98 -7.93
N VAL A 147 6.04 11.79 -6.87
CA VAL A 147 6.79 13.06 -6.91
C VAL A 147 8.30 12.83 -6.84
N ALA A 148 8.72 11.69 -6.32
CA ALA A 148 10.09 11.20 -6.33
C ALA A 148 10.06 9.68 -6.40
N ASN A 149 11.00 9.07 -7.14
CA ASN A 149 11.09 7.64 -7.26
C ASN A 149 12.53 7.16 -7.42
N VAL A 150 12.74 5.87 -7.21
CA VAL A 150 13.97 5.16 -7.55
C VAL A 150 13.65 3.78 -8.07
N THR A 151 14.24 3.40 -9.20
CA THR A 151 14.14 2.03 -9.72
C THR A 151 14.80 1.05 -8.76
N TRP A 152 14.05 0.01 -8.40
CA TRP A 152 14.57 -1.10 -7.63
C TRP A 152 15.36 -2.00 -8.58
N ARG A 153 16.66 -2.17 -8.32
CA ARG A 153 17.59 -2.81 -9.29
C ARG A 153 17.43 -4.32 -9.44
N SER A 154 16.91 -4.99 -8.41
CA SER A 154 16.45 -6.38 -8.50
C SER A 154 14.94 -6.42 -8.73
N SER A 155 14.33 -7.59 -8.63
CA SER A 155 12.87 -7.67 -8.66
C SER A 155 12.29 -7.61 -7.24
N ILE A 156 11.29 -6.75 -7.01
CA ILE A 156 10.54 -6.64 -5.74
C ILE A 156 9.63 -7.86 -5.57
N LYS A 157 9.12 -8.37 -6.69
CA LYS A 157 8.15 -9.47 -6.81
C LYS A 157 8.75 -10.88 -6.81
N ASN A 158 9.98 -11.06 -6.32
CA ASN A 158 10.71 -12.34 -6.39
C ASN A 158 10.42 -13.33 -5.24
N GLY A 159 9.55 -12.96 -4.29
CA GLY A 159 9.20 -13.80 -3.12
C GLY A 159 10.25 -13.81 -2.01
N SER A 160 11.27 -12.96 -2.07
CA SER A 160 12.23 -12.76 -0.98
C SER A 160 11.67 -11.82 0.07
N ILE A 161 12.17 -11.92 1.30
CA ILE A 161 11.89 -10.95 2.35
C ILE A 161 12.66 -9.67 2.05
N ALA A 162 11.94 -8.56 1.96
CA ALA A 162 12.48 -7.22 1.89
C ALA A 162 12.18 -6.47 3.20
N TYR A 163 12.99 -5.45 3.48
CA TYR A 163 12.88 -4.59 4.67
C TYR A 163 12.76 -3.14 4.21
N ALA A 164 11.80 -2.41 4.78
CA ALA A 164 11.54 -1.00 4.55
C ALA A 164 11.44 -0.26 5.89
#